data_AF-A0A848KEU3-F1
#
_entry.id   AF-A0A848KEU3-F1
#
_cell.length_a   1.000
_cell.length_b   1.000
_cell.length_c   1.000
_cell.angle_alpha   90.00
_cell.angle_beta   90.00
_cell.angle_gamma   90.00
#
_symmetry.space_group_name_H-M   'P 1'
#
loop_
_entity.id
_entity.type
_entity.pdbx_description
1 polymer ?
#
loop_
_entity_poly.entity_id
_entity_poly.type
_entity_poly.pdbx_seq_one_letter_code
_entity_poly.pdbx_strand_id
1 'polypeptide(L)'
;MVDAFLRSPLAGIAPWILMSLFSGPGRFEEAVAGAFGLSLLFFLAARSKHHSIKLLEVFDVVFFGVLVIVGLVANDGTLSWLELWAGELSNIALALFAIVSIAIRVPFTLQYAKEQTPQEYWDSPIFIRVNYMITSVWAGAFTFNALAGLYGDAVLHSSDNFWTGWILQLGATIFAISFTEWYPDYAPNKALQAAGEPTDPPLPVTKLFDWVPTFVTAVGVAGLVTDATPASVGIALIVVGIAGTVGMRRVSAQSIAS
;
A
#
# COMPACT_ATOMS: atom_id res chain seq x y z
N MET A 1 -8.69 -16.75 -12.77
CA MET A 1 -8.81 -15.61 -11.83
C MET A 1 -7.91 -15.77 -10.61
N VAL A 2 -8.03 -16.85 -9.84
CA VAL A 2 -7.21 -17.06 -8.62
C VAL A 2 -5.70 -17.04 -8.90
N ASP A 3 -5.22 -17.64 -9.99
CA ASP A 3 -3.79 -17.64 -10.35
C ASP A 3 -3.22 -16.27 -10.69
N ALA A 4 -4.02 -15.40 -11.31
CA ALA A 4 -3.63 -14.02 -11.62
C ALA A 4 -3.52 -13.19 -10.33
N PHE A 5 -4.45 -13.41 -9.39
CA PHE A 5 -4.43 -12.73 -8.09
C PHE A 5 -3.22 -13.14 -7.24
N LEU A 6 -2.91 -14.44 -7.16
CA LEU A 6 -1.73 -14.95 -6.42
C LEU A 6 -0.39 -14.43 -6.96
N ARG A 7 -0.34 -14.05 -8.25
CA ARG A 7 0.83 -13.44 -8.89
C ARG A 7 0.91 -11.93 -8.67
N SER A 8 -0.18 -11.30 -8.22
CA SER A 8 -0.25 -9.87 -8.01
C SER A 8 0.35 -9.46 -6.65
N PRO A 9 0.97 -8.28 -6.54
CA PRO A 9 1.37 -7.71 -5.25
C PRO A 9 0.21 -7.57 -4.25
N LEU A 10 -1.03 -7.49 -4.75
CA LEU A 10 -2.24 -7.38 -3.92
C LEU A 10 -2.47 -8.62 -3.04
N ALA A 11 -2.04 -9.81 -3.47
CA ALA A 11 -2.16 -11.02 -2.66
C ALA A 11 -1.33 -10.93 -1.37
N GLY A 12 -0.12 -10.36 -1.43
CA GLY A 12 0.73 -10.17 -0.25
C GLY A 12 0.25 -9.05 0.67
N ILE A 13 -0.59 -8.12 0.19
CA ILE A 13 -1.14 -7.02 1.00
C ILE A 13 -2.52 -7.41 1.59
N ALA A 14 -3.18 -8.44 1.06
CA ALA A 14 -4.52 -8.84 1.48
C ALA A 14 -4.66 -9.25 2.96
N PRO A 15 -3.71 -9.99 3.59
CA PRO A 15 -3.78 -10.27 5.03
C PRO A 15 -3.77 -9.01 5.89
N TRP A 16 -3.01 -7.99 5.48
CA TRP A 16 -2.93 -6.69 6.15
C TRP A 16 -4.21 -5.89 6.02
N ILE A 17 -4.84 -5.92 4.83
CA ILE A 17 -6.16 -5.30 4.61
C ILE A 17 -7.21 -5.97 5.50
N LEU A 18 -7.23 -7.31 5.55
CA LEU A 18 -8.15 -8.04 6.42
C LEU A 18 -7.92 -7.62 7.88
N MET A 19 -6.68 -7.62 8.35
CA MET A 19 -6.37 -7.22 9.71
C MET A 19 -6.83 -5.78 10.02
N SER A 20 -6.59 -4.83 9.10
CA SER A 20 -7.04 -3.44 9.25
C SER A 20 -8.56 -3.27 9.27
N LEU A 21 -9.31 -4.06 8.50
CA LEU A 21 -10.78 -3.98 8.47
C LEU A 21 -11.44 -4.63 9.69
N PHE A 22 -10.79 -5.61 10.29
CA PHE A 22 -11.32 -6.38 11.41
C PHE A 22 -10.75 -5.95 12.76
N SER A 23 -9.68 -5.15 12.81
CA SER A 23 -9.14 -4.59 14.04
C SER A 23 -10.14 -3.61 14.65
N GLY A 24 -10.67 -3.96 15.83
CA GLY A 24 -11.58 -3.14 16.62
C GLY A 24 -11.72 -3.72 18.03
N PRO A 25 -12.35 -2.99 18.96
CA PRO A 25 -12.43 -3.39 20.37
C PRO A 25 -13.01 -4.81 20.52
N GLY A 26 -12.27 -5.70 21.15
CA GLY A 26 -12.68 -7.09 21.40
C GLY A 26 -12.65 -8.03 20.18
N ARG A 27 -12.10 -7.59 19.03
CA ARG A 27 -12.05 -8.39 17.79
C ARG A 27 -10.63 -8.71 17.33
N PHE A 28 -9.62 -8.36 18.13
CA PHE A 28 -8.22 -8.54 17.77
C PHE A 28 -7.85 -10.00 17.49
N GLU A 29 -8.29 -10.93 18.35
CA GLU A 29 -8.01 -12.36 18.16
C GLU A 29 -8.59 -12.89 16.85
N GLU A 30 -9.83 -12.52 16.52
CA GLU A 30 -10.49 -12.90 15.26
C GLU A 30 -9.75 -12.32 14.04
N ALA A 31 -9.37 -11.04 14.11
CA ALA A 31 -8.66 -10.35 13.04
C ALA A 31 -7.28 -10.97 12.78
N VAL A 32 -6.52 -11.24 13.85
CA VAL A 32 -5.19 -11.83 13.78
C VAL A 32 -5.24 -13.29 13.32
N ALA A 33 -6.19 -14.09 13.84
CA ALA A 33 -6.38 -15.46 13.40
C ALA A 33 -6.82 -15.54 11.94
N GLY A 34 -7.71 -14.63 11.50
CA GLY A 34 -8.13 -14.51 10.10
C GLY A 34 -6.99 -14.13 9.18
N ALA A 35 -6.17 -13.14 9.56
CA ALA A 35 -5.01 -12.72 8.81
C ALA A 35 -3.94 -13.83 8.74
N PHE A 36 -3.70 -14.54 9.84
CA PHE A 36 -2.80 -15.69 9.87
C PHE A 36 -3.30 -16.83 8.97
N GLY A 37 -4.60 -17.15 9.06
CA GLY A 37 -5.23 -18.14 8.20
C GLY A 37 -5.10 -17.80 6.72
N LEU A 38 -5.35 -16.54 6.34
CA LEU A 38 -5.20 -16.08 4.97
C LEU A 38 -3.73 -16.13 4.50
N SER A 39 -2.79 -15.74 5.35
CA SER A 39 -1.35 -15.81 5.08
C SER A 39 -0.89 -17.25 4.85
N LEU A 40 -1.35 -18.18 5.70
CA LEU A 40 -1.05 -19.60 5.56
C LEU A 40 -1.67 -20.20 4.29
N LEU A 41 -2.90 -19.80 3.97
CA LEU A 41 -3.57 -20.21 2.72
C LEU A 41 -2.77 -19.77 1.50
N PHE A 42 -2.29 -18.53 1.45
CA PHE A 42 -1.46 -18.06 0.32
C PHE A 42 -0.12 -18.77 0.27
N PHE A 43 0.56 -18.94 1.40
CA PHE A 43 1.82 -19.67 1.48
C PHE A 43 1.68 -21.12 0.99
N LEU A 44 0.63 -21.83 1.44
CA LEU A 44 0.35 -23.20 1.01
C LEU A 44 -0.07 -23.27 -0.45
N ALA A 45 -0.86 -22.31 -0.94
CA ALA A 45 -1.25 -22.21 -2.34
C ALA A 45 -0.04 -22.00 -3.25
N ALA A 46 0.86 -21.08 -2.89
CA ALA A 46 2.11 -20.82 -3.63
C ALA A 46 2.97 -22.09 -3.70
N ARG A 47 3.13 -22.80 -2.57
CA ARG A 47 3.85 -24.08 -2.50
C ARG A 47 3.21 -25.16 -3.37
N SER A 48 1.88 -25.28 -3.35
CA SER A 48 1.15 -26.31 -4.10
C SER A 48 1.21 -26.12 -5.61
N LYS A 49 1.33 -24.87 -6.07
CA LYS A 49 1.36 -24.51 -7.50
C LYS A 49 2.77 -24.39 -8.08
N HIS A 50 3.80 -24.84 -7.35
CA HIS A 50 5.21 -24.70 -7.72
C HIS A 50 5.62 -23.26 -8.04
N HIS A 51 4.93 -22.27 -7.47
CA HIS A 51 5.34 -20.88 -7.56
C HIS A 51 6.49 -20.62 -6.58
N SER A 52 7.32 -19.61 -6.86
CA SER A 52 8.35 -19.20 -5.92
C SER A 52 7.73 -18.59 -4.67
N ILE A 53 8.07 -19.13 -3.49
CA ILE A 53 7.68 -18.54 -2.21
C ILE A 53 8.30 -17.13 -2.11
N LYS A 54 7.45 -16.15 -1.84
CA LYS A 54 7.85 -14.73 -1.80
C LYS A 54 8.25 -14.34 -0.38
N LEU A 55 9.17 -13.38 -0.27
CA LEU A 55 9.69 -12.86 1.00
C LEU A 55 8.54 -12.30 1.85
N LEU A 56 7.57 -11.65 1.21
CA LEU A 56 6.38 -11.09 1.87
C LEU A 56 5.47 -12.19 2.44
N GLU A 57 5.23 -13.29 1.72
CA GLU A 57 4.42 -14.40 2.23
C GLU A 57 5.05 -15.06 3.47
N VAL A 58 6.38 -15.23 3.47
CA VAL A 58 7.10 -15.72 4.65
C VAL A 58 6.99 -14.74 5.81
N PHE A 59 7.16 -13.44 5.52
CA PHE A 59 7.04 -12.39 6.52
C PHE A 59 5.64 -12.35 7.12
N ASP A 60 4.58 -12.43 6.32
CA ASP A 60 3.19 -12.43 6.76
C ASP A 60 2.93 -13.60 7.71
N VAL A 61 3.29 -14.82 7.30
CA VAL A 61 3.10 -16.03 8.13
C VAL A 61 3.86 -15.92 9.46
N VAL A 62 5.09 -15.43 9.44
CA VAL A 62 5.89 -15.25 10.67
C VAL A 62 5.28 -14.17 11.56
N PHE A 63 4.96 -13.00 11.00
CA PHE A 63 4.43 -11.87 11.75
C PHE A 63 3.07 -12.18 12.38
N PHE A 64 2.10 -12.65 11.58
CA PHE A 64 0.79 -13.01 12.10
C PHE A 64 0.86 -14.25 13.01
N GLY A 65 1.77 -15.20 12.75
CA GLY A 65 2.00 -16.34 13.63
C GLY A 65 2.49 -15.91 15.02
N VAL A 66 3.41 -14.95 15.08
CA VAL A 66 3.86 -14.35 16.35
C VAL A 66 2.69 -13.64 17.05
N LEU A 67 1.89 -12.85 16.32
CA LEU A 67 0.72 -12.17 16.91
C LEU A 67 -0.33 -13.15 17.44
N VAL A 68 -0.59 -14.28 16.75
CA VAL A 68 -1.47 -15.34 17.25
C VAL A 68 -0.92 -15.91 18.55
N ILE A 69 0.36 -16.27 18.59
CA ILE A 69 0.98 -16.83 19.80
C ILE A 69 0.88 -15.84 20.95
N VAL A 70 1.23 -14.57 20.71
CA VAL A 70 1.14 -13.51 21.73
C VAL A 70 -0.30 -13.35 22.20
N GLY A 71 -1.29 -13.31 21.30
CA GLY A 71 -2.71 -13.23 21.68
C GLY A 71 -3.15 -14.40 22.58
N LEU A 72 -2.64 -15.61 22.34
CA LEU A 72 -2.99 -16.78 23.15
C LEU A 72 -2.33 -16.83 24.53
N VAL A 73 -1.19 -16.16 24.74
CA VAL A 73 -0.44 -16.20 26.02
C VAL A 73 -0.45 -14.88 26.80
N ALA A 74 -0.85 -13.79 26.16
CA ALA A 74 -0.87 -12.46 26.76
C ALA A 74 -1.97 -12.32 27.82
N ASN A 75 -1.74 -11.42 28.78
CA ASN A 75 -2.77 -11.01 29.73
C ASN A 75 -3.69 -9.93 29.11
N ASP A 76 -4.84 -9.68 29.74
CA ASP A 76 -5.84 -8.72 29.27
C ASP A 76 -5.26 -7.30 29.03
N GLY A 77 -4.27 -6.90 29.82
CA GLY A 77 -3.58 -5.61 29.67
C GLY A 77 -2.74 -5.54 28.38
N THR A 78 -2.00 -6.60 28.07
CA THR A 78 -1.23 -6.71 26.83
C THR A 78 -2.15 -6.85 25.60
N LEU A 79 -3.27 -7.56 25.72
CA LEU A 79 -4.27 -7.64 24.65
C LEU A 79 -4.87 -6.26 24.33
N SER A 80 -5.25 -5.52 25.38
CA SER A 80 -5.79 -4.16 25.23
C SER A 80 -4.74 -3.20 24.61
N TRP A 81 -3.47 -3.36 24.97
CA TRP A 81 -2.38 -2.61 24.34
C TRP A 81 -2.21 -2.99 22.87
N LEU A 82 -2.24 -4.28 22.53
CA LEU A 82 -2.16 -4.70 21.13
C LEU A 82 -3.36 -4.23 20.32
N GLU A 83 -4.58 -4.24 20.87
CA GLU A 83 -5.77 -3.69 20.20
C GLU A 83 -5.58 -2.23 19.76
N LEU A 84 -4.89 -1.44 20.57
CA LEU A 84 -4.60 -0.03 20.27
C LEU A 84 -3.42 0.12 19.31
N TRP A 85 -2.32 -0.60 19.54
CA TRP A 85 -1.04 -0.38 18.85
C TRP A 85 -0.82 -1.29 17.64
N ALA A 86 -1.67 -2.28 17.38
CA ALA A 86 -1.43 -3.26 16.32
C ALA A 86 -1.41 -2.65 14.92
N GLY A 87 -2.20 -1.60 14.66
CA GLY A 87 -2.14 -0.85 13.39
C GLY A 87 -0.77 -0.19 13.20
N GLU A 88 -0.24 0.45 14.23
CA GLU A 88 1.09 1.08 14.20
C GLU A 88 2.21 0.06 14.10
N LEU A 89 2.16 -0.99 14.93
CA LEU A 89 3.11 -2.10 14.89
C LEU A 89 3.17 -2.74 13.50
N SER A 90 2.02 -2.86 12.83
CA SER A 90 1.94 -3.39 11.46
C SER A 90 2.64 -2.47 10.47
N ASN A 91 2.39 -1.15 10.52
CA ASN A 91 3.08 -0.18 9.68
C ASN A 91 4.60 -0.17 9.93
N ILE A 92 5.03 -0.24 11.20
CA ILE A 92 6.44 -0.31 11.58
C ILE A 92 7.07 -1.61 11.05
N ALA A 93 6.39 -2.75 11.23
CA ALA A 93 6.87 -4.04 10.78
C ALA A 93 7.02 -4.08 9.25
N LEU A 94 6.04 -3.57 8.51
CA LEU A 94 6.09 -3.45 7.05
C LEU A 94 7.18 -2.48 6.56
N ALA A 95 7.37 -1.35 7.24
CA ALA A 95 8.44 -0.41 6.95
C ALA A 95 9.81 -1.09 7.12
N LEU A 96 10.03 -1.74 8.27
CA LEU A 96 11.25 -2.48 8.55
C LEU A 96 11.49 -3.60 7.55
N PHE A 97 10.46 -4.37 7.22
CA PHE A 97 10.52 -5.41 6.19
C PHE A 97 10.97 -4.85 4.84
N ALA A 98 10.34 -3.76 4.38
CA ALA A 98 10.67 -3.15 3.10
C ALA A 98 12.11 -2.60 3.10
N ILE A 99 12.54 -1.92 4.16
CA ILE A 99 13.90 -1.39 4.31
C ILE A 99 14.93 -2.53 4.37
N VAL A 100 14.67 -3.57 5.15
CA VAL A 100 15.54 -4.75 5.25
C VAL A 100 15.65 -5.44 3.90
N SER A 101 14.55 -5.57 3.14
CA SER A 101 14.57 -6.16 1.80
C SER A 101 15.52 -5.40 0.86
N ILE A 102 15.54 -4.07 0.92
CA ILE A 102 16.51 -3.23 0.20
C ILE A 102 17.93 -3.47 0.72
N ALA A 103 18.11 -3.50 2.05
CA ALA A 103 19.43 -3.64 2.68
C ALA A 103 20.10 -4.98 2.35
N ILE A 104 19.35 -6.07 2.28
CA ILE A 104 19.83 -7.40 1.84
C ILE A 104 19.96 -7.51 0.32
N ARG A 105 19.72 -6.42 -0.41
CA ARG A 105 19.78 -6.30 -1.89
C ARG A 105 18.75 -7.13 -2.66
N VAL A 106 17.66 -7.53 -1.99
CA VAL A 106 16.56 -8.29 -2.58
C VAL A 106 15.26 -7.53 -2.30
N PRO A 107 14.99 -6.43 -3.03
CA PRO A 107 13.76 -5.66 -2.85
C PRO A 107 12.54 -6.57 -2.99
N PHE A 108 11.60 -6.52 -2.04
CA PHE A 108 10.51 -7.51 -1.99
C PHE A 108 9.65 -7.50 -3.26
N THR A 109 9.56 -6.37 -3.97
CA THR A 109 8.78 -6.24 -5.21
C THR A 109 9.40 -7.03 -6.37
N LEU A 110 10.71 -7.30 -6.33
CA LEU A 110 11.44 -7.97 -7.40
C LEU A 110 10.91 -9.38 -7.67
N GLN A 111 10.55 -10.13 -6.63
CA GLN A 111 10.02 -11.49 -6.76
C GLN A 111 8.66 -11.49 -7.48
N TYR A 112 7.81 -10.50 -7.19
CA TYR A 112 6.53 -10.33 -7.88
C TYR A 112 6.74 -9.89 -9.33
N ALA A 113 7.64 -8.93 -9.57
CA ALA A 113 7.91 -8.42 -10.91
C ALA A 113 8.48 -9.50 -11.84
N LYS A 114 9.34 -10.40 -11.34
CA LYS A 114 9.89 -11.52 -12.12
C LYS A 114 8.81 -12.49 -12.63
N GLU A 115 7.73 -12.70 -11.88
CA GLU A 115 6.62 -13.57 -12.33
C GLU A 115 5.77 -12.95 -13.45
N GLN A 116 5.83 -11.62 -13.60
CA GLN A 116 5.03 -10.86 -14.57
C GLN A 116 5.85 -10.40 -15.78
N THR A 117 7.18 -10.52 -15.72
CA THR A 117 8.12 -10.00 -16.72
C THR A 117 8.88 -11.15 -17.39
N PRO A 118 9.09 -11.14 -18.71
CA PRO A 118 9.93 -12.14 -19.38
C PRO A 118 11.34 -12.24 -18.76
N GLN A 119 11.87 -13.46 -18.72
CA GLN A 119 13.16 -13.76 -18.09
C GLN A 119 14.34 -12.96 -18.66
N GLU A 120 14.26 -12.60 -19.94
CA GLU A 120 15.26 -11.80 -20.65
C GLU A 120 15.50 -10.42 -20.01
N TYR A 121 14.50 -9.87 -19.30
CA TYR A 121 14.62 -8.57 -18.64
C TYR A 121 14.99 -8.63 -17.16
N TRP A 122 15.06 -9.83 -16.56
CA TRP A 122 15.23 -10.00 -15.11
C TRP A 122 16.53 -9.40 -14.56
N ASP A 123 17.58 -9.42 -15.36
CA ASP A 123 18.91 -8.92 -14.98
C ASP A 123 19.21 -7.54 -15.58
N SER A 124 18.21 -6.93 -16.24
CA SER A 124 18.37 -5.59 -16.81
C SER A 124 18.54 -4.53 -15.71
N PRO A 125 19.53 -3.63 -15.81
CA PRO A 125 19.75 -2.59 -14.82
C PRO A 125 18.51 -1.70 -14.59
N ILE A 126 17.73 -1.43 -15.64
CA ILE A 126 16.51 -0.62 -15.51
C ILE A 126 15.42 -1.38 -14.73
N PHE A 127 15.27 -2.69 -14.97
CA PHE A 127 14.29 -3.52 -14.27
C PHE A 127 14.60 -3.63 -12.78
N ILE A 128 15.88 -3.83 -12.44
CA ILE A 128 16.34 -3.84 -11.05
C ILE A 128 16.08 -2.46 -10.42
N ARG A 129 16.48 -1.37 -11.09
CA ARG A 129 16.28 0.00 -10.59
C ARG A 129 14.80 0.34 -10.35
N VAL A 130 13.90 -0.09 -11.23
CA VAL A 130 12.45 0.08 -11.07
C VAL A 130 11.97 -0.57 -9.78
N ASN A 131 12.36 -1.81 -9.53
CA ASN A 131 11.97 -2.53 -8.31
C ASN A 131 12.53 -1.91 -7.03
N TYR A 132 13.78 -1.43 -7.05
CA TYR A 132 14.35 -0.69 -5.92
C TYR A 132 13.57 0.58 -5.61
N MET A 133 13.20 1.35 -6.64
CA MET A 133 12.44 2.59 -6.45
C MET A 133 11.02 2.32 -5.93
N ILE A 134 10.32 1.33 -6.49
CA ILE A 134 8.99 0.93 -6.01
C ILE A 134 9.07 0.47 -4.55
N THR A 135 10.03 -0.40 -4.22
CA THR A 135 10.24 -0.86 -2.84
C THR A 135 10.56 0.30 -1.89
N SER A 136 11.34 1.29 -2.35
CA SER A 136 11.68 2.48 -1.56
C SER A 136 10.47 3.38 -1.31
N VAL A 137 9.57 3.52 -2.29
CA VAL A 137 8.31 4.25 -2.13
C VAL A 137 7.39 3.54 -1.14
N TRP A 138 7.30 2.21 -1.19
CA TRP A 138 6.58 1.43 -0.18
C TRP A 138 7.18 1.58 1.22
N ALA A 139 8.51 1.47 1.36
CA ALA A 139 9.19 1.71 2.62
C ALA A 139 8.90 3.11 3.18
N GLY A 140 8.93 4.13 2.31
CA GLY A 140 8.58 5.51 2.66
C GLY A 140 7.12 5.67 3.08
N ALA A 141 6.18 5.05 2.36
CA ALA A 141 4.75 5.08 2.70
C ALA A 141 4.47 4.41 4.04
N PHE A 142 5.02 3.22 4.31
CA PHE A 142 4.85 2.54 5.59
C PHE A 142 5.49 3.32 6.74
N THR A 143 6.66 3.91 6.50
CA THR A 143 7.34 4.77 7.50
C THR A 143 6.50 6.02 7.78
N PHE A 144 5.96 6.66 6.74
CA PHE A 144 5.05 7.80 6.90
C PHE A 144 3.79 7.41 7.69
N ASN A 145 3.19 6.26 7.39
CA ASN A 145 2.02 5.77 8.12
C ASN A 145 2.33 5.51 9.60
N ALA A 146 3.48 4.89 9.89
CA ALA A 146 3.94 4.67 11.26
C ALA A 146 4.14 6.01 12.02
N LEU A 147 4.74 7.02 11.38
CA LEU A 147 4.92 8.34 11.97
C LEU A 147 3.60 9.11 12.14
N ALA A 148 2.68 8.97 11.17
CA ALA A 148 1.37 9.59 11.25
C ALA A 148 0.53 8.99 12.38
N GLY A 149 0.50 7.65 12.49
CA GLY A 149 -0.11 6.93 13.61
C GLY A 149 0.47 7.41 14.93
N LEU A 150 1.80 7.31 15.09
CA LEU A 150 2.47 7.69 16.34
C LEU A 150 2.20 9.14 16.75
N TYR A 151 2.08 10.05 15.78
CA TYR A 151 1.68 11.44 16.07
C TYR A 151 0.22 11.51 16.55
N GLY A 152 -0.69 10.76 15.94
CA GLY A 152 -2.08 10.62 16.41
C GLY A 152 -2.17 10.12 17.85
N ASP A 153 -1.40 9.08 18.18
CA ASP A 153 -1.40 8.46 19.50
C ASP A 153 -0.71 9.34 20.54
N ALA A 154 0.52 9.77 20.27
CA ALA A 154 1.34 10.47 21.26
C ALA A 154 0.97 11.95 21.43
N VAL A 155 0.46 12.61 20.37
CA VAL A 155 0.19 14.06 20.40
C VAL A 155 -1.32 14.31 20.47
N LEU A 156 -2.10 13.66 19.61
CA LEU A 156 -3.56 13.88 19.55
C LEU A 156 -4.33 13.01 20.56
N HIS A 157 -3.66 12.06 21.22
CA HIS A 157 -4.26 11.11 22.16
C HIS A 157 -5.47 10.36 21.55
N SER A 158 -5.40 10.10 20.25
CA SER A 158 -6.50 9.55 19.46
C SER A 158 -5.95 8.68 18.32
N SER A 159 -5.95 7.37 18.54
CA SER A 159 -5.56 6.37 17.54
C SER A 159 -6.49 6.32 16.34
N ASP A 160 -7.77 6.63 16.56
CA ASP A 160 -8.78 6.67 15.50
C ASP A 160 -8.99 8.08 14.94
N ASN A 161 -7.97 8.94 15.01
CA ASN A 161 -8.08 10.30 14.47
C ASN A 161 -8.32 10.25 12.96
N PHE A 162 -9.34 10.95 12.48
CA PHE A 162 -9.72 10.97 11.08
C PHE A 162 -8.55 11.26 10.13
N TRP A 163 -7.69 12.25 10.46
CA TRP A 163 -6.58 12.62 9.58
C TRP A 163 -5.40 11.66 9.71
N THR A 164 -4.90 11.44 10.92
CA THR A 164 -3.64 10.70 11.15
C THR A 164 -3.83 9.19 11.17
N GLY A 165 -5.00 8.71 11.60
CA GLY A 165 -5.39 7.31 11.59
C GLY A 165 -5.86 6.82 10.23
N TRP A 166 -6.54 7.68 9.44
CA TRP A 166 -7.16 7.25 8.18
C TRP A 166 -6.66 8.00 6.96
N ILE A 167 -6.93 9.31 6.84
CA ILE A 167 -6.75 10.02 5.57
C ILE A 167 -5.29 10.04 5.11
N LEU A 168 -4.37 10.38 6.01
CA LEU A 168 -2.95 10.43 5.66
C LEU A 168 -2.42 9.04 5.29
N GLN A 169 -2.82 8.00 6.04
CA GLN A 169 -2.36 6.63 5.80
C GLN A 169 -2.89 6.09 4.47
N LEU A 170 -4.18 6.29 4.19
CA LEU A 170 -4.79 5.91 2.91
C LEU A 170 -4.16 6.67 1.76
N GLY A 171 -3.91 7.97 1.91
CA GLY A 171 -3.27 8.80 0.88
C GLY A 171 -1.87 8.30 0.52
N ALA A 172 -1.05 7.97 1.52
CA ALA A 172 0.30 7.43 1.29
C ALA A 172 0.26 6.04 0.64
N THR A 173 -0.65 5.17 1.06
CA THR A 173 -0.83 3.84 0.45
C THR A 173 -1.31 3.93 -0.99
N ILE A 174 -2.33 4.76 -1.29
CA ILE A 174 -2.82 4.96 -2.66
C ILE A 174 -1.73 5.56 -3.54
N PHE A 175 -0.92 6.49 -3.01
CA PHE A 175 0.24 7.00 -3.74
C PHE A 175 1.25 5.91 -4.07
N ALA A 176 1.59 5.02 -3.12
CA ALA A 176 2.50 3.92 -3.37
C ALA A 176 1.97 2.93 -4.43
N ILE A 177 0.66 2.65 -4.41
CA ILE A 177 -0.02 1.85 -5.44
C ILE A 177 0.07 2.54 -6.81
N SER A 178 -0.33 3.81 -6.88
CA SER A 178 -0.28 4.58 -8.14
C SER A 178 1.14 4.68 -8.70
N PHE A 179 2.15 4.84 -7.84
CA PHE A 179 3.55 4.82 -8.25
C PHE A 179 3.98 3.43 -8.77
N THR A 180 3.52 2.36 -8.14
CA THR A 180 3.80 0.97 -8.56
C THR A 180 3.25 0.69 -9.97
N GLU A 181 2.10 1.25 -10.31
CA GLU A 181 1.49 1.12 -11.64
C GLU A 181 2.15 2.03 -12.68
N TRP A 182 2.48 3.28 -12.31
CA TRP A 182 2.99 4.29 -13.24
C TRP A 182 4.49 4.15 -13.55
N TYR A 183 5.31 3.84 -12.55
CA TYR A 183 6.77 3.91 -12.67
C TYR A 183 7.40 2.88 -13.62
N PRO A 184 6.92 1.61 -13.70
CA PRO A 184 7.43 0.62 -14.64
C PRO A 184 7.31 1.02 -16.11
N ASP A 185 6.28 1.79 -16.49
CA ASP A 185 6.13 2.30 -17.86
C ASP A 185 6.91 3.60 -18.05
N TYR A 186 6.92 4.46 -17.04
CA TYR A 186 7.60 5.75 -17.11
C TYR A 186 9.12 5.64 -17.26
N ALA A 187 9.78 4.88 -16.39
CA ALA A 187 11.24 4.92 -16.26
C ALA A 187 11.99 4.31 -17.46
N PRO A 188 11.60 3.13 -18.00
CA PRO A 188 12.22 2.56 -19.19
C PRO A 188 11.98 3.41 -20.44
N ASN A 189 10.73 3.84 -20.69
CA ASN A 189 10.40 4.64 -21.87
C ASN A 189 11.10 6.00 -21.84
N LYS A 190 11.21 6.63 -20.66
CA LYS A 190 11.98 7.87 -20.52
C LYS A 190 13.48 7.66 -20.79
N ALA A 191 14.05 6.54 -20.34
CA ALA A 191 15.45 6.23 -20.57
C ALA A 191 15.74 5.97 -22.06
N LEU A 192 14.87 5.21 -22.74
CA LEU A 192 14.96 4.94 -24.17
C LEU A 192 14.79 6.22 -25.01
N GLN A 193 13.80 7.05 -24.66
CA GLN A 193 13.58 8.33 -25.33
C GLN A 193 14.78 9.26 -25.18
N ALA A 194 15.41 9.31 -24.00
CA ALA A 194 16.62 10.11 -23.78
C ALA A 194 17.84 9.58 -24.57
N ALA A 195 17.85 8.28 -24.88
CA ALA A 195 18.86 7.65 -25.73
C ALA A 195 18.58 7.80 -27.24
N GLY A 196 17.42 8.35 -27.62
CA GLY A 196 16.98 8.45 -29.01
C GLY A 196 16.51 7.13 -29.61
N GLU A 197 16.29 6.11 -28.78
CA GLU A 197 15.79 4.81 -29.21
C GLU A 197 14.26 4.84 -29.41
N PRO A 198 13.72 4.11 -30.41
CA PRO A 198 12.28 3.99 -30.60
C PRO A 198 11.61 3.40 -29.37
N THR A 199 10.65 4.13 -28.81
CA THR A 199 9.89 3.72 -27.62
C THR A 199 8.54 4.43 -27.61
N ASP A 200 7.57 3.85 -26.92
CA ASP A 200 6.33 4.55 -26.62
C ASP A 200 6.62 5.80 -25.76
N PRO A 201 5.87 6.90 -25.92
CA PRO A 201 6.08 8.08 -25.10
C PRO A 201 5.92 7.75 -23.61
N PRO A 202 6.82 8.22 -22.73
CA PRO A 202 6.71 7.96 -21.29
C PRO A 202 5.41 8.54 -20.74
N LEU A 203 4.77 7.81 -19.82
CA LEU A 203 3.53 8.27 -19.20
C LEU A 203 3.70 9.66 -18.56
N PRO A 204 2.73 10.58 -18.73
CA PRO A 204 2.84 11.89 -18.12
C PRO A 204 2.81 11.78 -16.59
N VAL A 205 3.55 12.65 -15.90
CA VAL A 205 3.62 12.68 -14.43
C VAL A 205 2.25 12.97 -13.81
N THR A 206 1.33 13.59 -14.54
CA THR A 206 -0.05 13.81 -14.09
C THR A 206 -0.78 12.51 -13.76
N LYS A 207 -0.49 11.42 -14.48
CA LYS A 207 -1.13 10.11 -14.23
C LYS A 207 -0.85 9.56 -12.83
N LEU A 208 0.31 9.90 -12.26
CA LEU A 208 0.65 9.53 -10.87
C LEU A 208 -0.31 10.15 -9.84
N PHE A 209 -1.01 11.23 -10.21
CA PHE A 209 -1.91 11.98 -9.34
C PHE A 209 -3.37 11.92 -9.77
N ASP A 210 -3.73 11.06 -10.74
CA ASP A 210 -5.11 10.91 -11.23
C ASP A 210 -6.09 10.50 -10.11
N TRP A 211 -5.58 9.84 -9.06
CA TRP A 211 -6.36 9.43 -7.89
C TRP A 211 -6.73 10.59 -6.96
N VAL A 212 -5.97 11.69 -6.97
CA VAL A 212 -6.06 12.77 -5.97
C VAL A 212 -7.46 13.42 -5.95
N PRO A 213 -8.07 13.81 -7.08
CA PRO A 213 -9.37 14.48 -7.02
C PRO A 213 -10.50 13.58 -6.50
N THR A 214 -10.48 12.30 -6.87
CA THR A 214 -11.43 11.29 -6.35
C THR A 214 -11.23 11.10 -4.86
N PHE A 215 -9.97 10.99 -4.41
CA PHE A 215 -9.65 10.85 -3.00
C PHE A 215 -10.07 12.08 -2.19
N VAL A 216 -9.74 13.29 -2.64
CA VAL A 216 -10.15 14.55 -1.98
C VAL A 216 -11.68 14.65 -1.86
N THR A 217 -12.41 14.23 -2.90
CA THR A 217 -13.88 14.17 -2.85
C THR A 217 -14.35 13.16 -1.81
N ALA A 218 -13.77 11.95 -1.79
CA ALA A 218 -14.12 10.91 -0.83
C ALA A 218 -13.81 11.32 0.62
N VAL A 219 -12.69 12.00 0.86
CA VAL A 219 -12.33 12.58 2.16
C VAL A 219 -13.36 13.60 2.61
N GLY A 220 -13.78 14.49 1.71
CA GLY A 220 -14.81 15.49 2.01
C GLY A 220 -16.14 14.85 2.37
N VAL A 221 -16.57 13.81 1.62
CA VAL A 221 -17.79 13.05 1.94
C VAL A 221 -17.65 12.32 3.29
N ALA A 222 -16.55 11.59 3.49
CA ALA A 222 -16.31 10.85 4.73
C ALA A 222 -16.32 11.79 5.94
N GLY A 223 -15.63 12.93 5.85
CA GLY A 223 -15.56 13.93 6.93
C GLY A 223 -16.89 14.59 7.28
N LEU A 224 -17.86 14.63 6.35
CA LEU A 224 -19.24 15.06 6.63
C LEU A 224 -20.08 13.92 7.22
N VAL A 225 -19.93 12.70 6.70
CA VAL A 225 -20.71 11.52 7.15
C VAL A 225 -20.35 11.11 8.58
N THR A 226 -19.10 11.26 8.96
CA THR A 226 -18.60 10.89 10.30
C THR A 226 -18.58 12.07 11.28
N ASP A 227 -19.04 13.26 10.86
CA ASP A 227 -18.92 14.52 11.62
C ASP A 227 -17.48 14.84 12.07
N ALA A 228 -16.47 14.25 11.41
CA ALA A 228 -15.07 14.40 11.78
C ALA A 228 -14.45 15.73 11.33
N THR A 229 -15.14 16.49 10.47
CA THR A 229 -14.70 17.80 9.99
C THR A 229 -15.83 18.82 10.02
N PRO A 230 -15.53 20.12 10.19
CA PRO A 230 -16.54 21.16 10.02
C PRO A 230 -17.20 21.07 8.65
N ALA A 231 -18.50 21.34 8.58
CA ALA A 231 -19.26 21.25 7.33
C ALA A 231 -18.65 22.08 6.18
N SER A 232 -18.09 23.25 6.49
CA SER A 232 -17.40 24.10 5.53
C SER A 232 -16.16 23.43 4.92
N VAL A 233 -15.39 22.67 5.72
CA VAL A 233 -14.20 21.95 5.28
C VAL A 233 -14.62 20.77 4.39
N GLY A 234 -15.59 19.97 4.84
CA GLY A 234 -16.09 18.83 4.05
C GLY A 234 -16.65 19.27 2.69
N ILE A 235 -17.48 20.32 2.66
CA ILE A 235 -18.02 20.88 1.42
C ILE A 235 -16.90 21.44 0.52
N ALA A 236 -15.94 22.16 1.09
CA ALA A 236 -14.81 22.70 0.31
C ALA A 236 -14.00 21.58 -0.35
N LEU A 237 -13.71 20.49 0.36
CA LEU A 237 -13.01 19.33 -0.18
C LEU A 237 -13.79 18.68 -1.32
N ILE A 238 -15.10 18.49 -1.18
CA ILE A 238 -15.95 17.95 -2.24
C ILE A 238 -15.91 18.84 -3.49
N VAL A 239 -16.07 20.16 -3.31
CA VAL A 239 -16.05 21.11 -4.43
C VAL A 239 -14.69 21.10 -5.14
N VAL A 240 -13.59 21.11 -4.39
CA VAL A 240 -12.23 21.05 -4.93
C VAL A 240 -11.99 19.73 -5.69
N GLY A 241 -12.39 18.60 -5.11
CA GLY A 241 -12.23 17.28 -5.74
C GLY A 241 -13.06 17.14 -7.04
N ILE A 242 -14.30 17.63 -7.06
CA ILE A 242 -15.14 17.65 -8.26
C ILE A 242 -14.53 18.57 -9.33
N ALA A 243 -14.13 19.79 -8.94
CA ALA A 243 -13.51 20.74 -9.86
C ALA A 243 -12.22 20.18 -10.47
N GLY A 244 -11.37 19.53 -9.67
CA GLY A 244 -10.17 18.83 -10.14
C GLY A 244 -10.49 17.73 -11.13
N THR A 245 -11.49 16.90 -10.84
CA THR A 245 -11.95 15.82 -11.74
C THR A 245 -12.42 16.35 -13.08
N VAL A 246 -13.22 17.42 -13.08
CA VAL A 246 -13.70 18.08 -14.31
C VAL A 246 -12.54 18.72 -15.08
N GLY A 247 -11.61 19.36 -14.38
CA GLY A 247 -10.41 19.95 -14.97
C GLY A 247 -9.56 18.93 -15.72
N MET A 248 -9.23 17.81 -15.08
CA MET A 248 -8.44 16.74 -15.69
C MET A 248 -9.14 16.16 -16.94
N ARG A 249 -10.45 15.90 -16.87
CA ARG A 249 -11.22 15.40 -18.03
C ARG A 249 -11.20 16.35 -19.21
N ARG A 250 -11.25 17.66 -18.98
CA ARG A 250 -11.19 18.67 -20.05
C ARG A 250 -9.82 18.70 -20.72
N VAL A 251 -8.74 18.61 -19.94
CA VAL A 251 -7.36 18.55 -20.47
C VAL A 251 -7.16 17.29 -21.31
N SER A 252 -7.62 16.13 -20.83
CA SER A 252 -7.56 14.88 -21.60
C SER A 252 -8.35 14.95 -22.91
N ALA A 253 -9.54 15.58 -22.90
CA ALA A 253 -10.35 15.74 -24.10
C ALA A 253 -9.70 16.68 -25.14
N GLN A 254 -8.99 17.73 -24.69
CA GLN A 254 -8.28 18.65 -25.58
C GLN A 254 -7.06 17.99 -26.24
N SER A 255 -6.34 17.14 -25.52
CA SER A 255 -5.18 16.39 -26.05
C SER A 255 -5.54 15.36 -27.14
N ILE A 256 -6.79 14.90 -27.22
CA ILE A 256 -7.26 13.95 -28.24
C ILE A 256 -7.76 14.68 -29.50
N ALA A 257 -8.11 15.97 -29.37
CA ALA A 257 -8.62 16.79 -30.46
C ALA A 257 -7.54 17.58 -31.23
N SER A 258 -6.28 17.56 -30.75
CA SER A 258 -5.10 18.19 -31.36
C SER A 258 -4.19 17.17 -32.01
#